data_AF-A0A2V8QV41-F1
#
_entry.id   AF-A0A2V8QV41-F1
#
_cell.length_a   1.000
_cell.length_b   1.000
_cell.length_c   1.000
_cell.angle_alpha   90.00
_cell.angle_beta   90.00
_cell.angle_gamma   90.00
#
_symmetry.space_group_name_H-M   'P 1'
#
loop_
_entity.id
_entity.type
_entity.pdbx_description
1 polymer ?
#
loop_
_entity_poly.entity_id
_entity_poly.type
_entity_poly.pdbx_seq_one_letter_code
_entity_poly.pdbx_strand_id
1 'polypeptide(L)'
;NADTVGLFLTLGGDRAYLYGYEPNEVISESPCTWGNNMLFGVGEGGRIKFRTATYYGARLLTEEWARPSDARLEVFPAASDILDRQGQPLVTAYSLRRPDGHWSLLLINKDPLKSWDVDVKILDRQTGDSSRLRLPADFYQYSRAQYAWQPERERGHPLRDLAPAHTVLPPGAASNVRLPPYSLTIVSEK
;
A
#
# COMPACT_ATOMS: atom_id res chain seq x y z
N ASN A 1 -6.71 4.38 -3.46
CA ASN A 1 -5.80 4.14 -4.60
C ASN A 1 -5.26 2.72 -4.59
N ALA A 2 -4.46 2.30 -3.60
CA ALA A 2 -3.86 0.96 -3.56
C ALA A 2 -4.89 -0.19 -3.64
N ASP A 3 -5.95 -0.14 -2.82
CA ASP A 3 -7.03 -1.14 -2.81
C ASP A 3 -7.71 -1.26 -4.18
N THR A 4 -8.00 -0.12 -4.80
CA THR A 4 -8.61 -0.05 -6.14
C THR A 4 -7.70 -0.64 -7.22
N VAL A 5 -6.40 -0.30 -7.21
CA VAL A 5 -5.44 -0.85 -8.18
C VAL A 5 -5.31 -2.35 -8.01
N GLY A 6 -5.12 -2.83 -6.78
CA GLY A 6 -5.04 -4.26 -6.48
C GLY A 6 -6.30 -5.00 -6.93
N LEU A 7 -7.49 -4.49 -6.57
CA LEU A 7 -8.76 -5.10 -6.95
C LEU A 7 -8.95 -5.13 -8.46
N PHE A 8 -8.67 -4.02 -9.15
CA PHE A 8 -8.79 -3.92 -10.60
C PHE A 8 -7.93 -4.97 -11.33
N LEU A 9 -6.67 -5.14 -10.92
CA LEU A 9 -5.77 -6.14 -11.49
C LEU A 9 -6.25 -7.56 -11.18
N THR A 10 -6.69 -7.84 -9.95
CA THR A 10 -7.26 -9.15 -9.57
C THR A 10 -8.52 -9.50 -10.37
N LEU A 11 -9.33 -8.50 -10.74
CA LEU A 11 -10.51 -8.69 -11.58
C LEU A 11 -10.20 -8.82 -13.09
N GLY A 12 -8.91 -8.90 -13.46
CA GLY A 12 -8.47 -9.11 -14.85
C GLY A 12 -8.18 -7.83 -15.63
N GLY A 13 -8.07 -6.69 -14.96
CA GLY A 13 -7.62 -5.45 -15.59
C GLY A 13 -6.18 -5.55 -16.10
N ASP A 14 -5.91 -5.06 -17.31
CA ASP A 14 -4.58 -5.17 -17.94
C ASP A 14 -3.59 -4.13 -17.39
N ARG A 15 -4.02 -2.88 -17.18
CA ARG A 15 -3.16 -1.75 -16.76
C ARG A 15 -3.91 -0.73 -15.92
N ALA A 16 -3.28 -0.27 -14.85
CA ALA A 16 -3.78 0.82 -14.01
C ALA A 16 -2.85 2.03 -14.09
N TYR A 17 -3.43 3.21 -14.30
CA TYR A 17 -2.70 4.48 -14.29
C TYR A 17 -3.16 5.31 -13.11
N LEU A 18 -2.21 5.86 -12.36
CA LEU A 18 -2.51 6.84 -11.34
C LEU A 18 -2.29 8.24 -11.91
N TYR A 19 -3.36 9.00 -12.03
CA TYR A 19 -3.28 10.43 -12.31
C TYR A 19 -3.16 11.21 -11.00
N GLY A 20 -2.13 12.07 -10.93
CA GLY A 20 -1.99 13.07 -9.87
C GLY A 20 -1.91 14.45 -10.50
N TYR A 21 -2.53 15.45 -9.87
CA TYR A 21 -2.36 16.83 -10.30
C TYR A 21 -0.91 17.29 -10.12
N GLU A 22 -0.56 18.33 -10.88
CA GLU A 22 0.70 19.06 -10.72
C GLU A 22 0.92 19.46 -9.25
N PRO A 23 2.19 19.64 -8.83
CA PRO A 23 2.48 20.20 -7.52
C PRO A 23 1.68 21.49 -7.29
N ASN A 24 0.97 21.58 -6.17
CA ASN A 24 0.05 22.69 -5.92
C ASN A 24 0.03 23.08 -4.43
N GLU A 25 -0.55 24.23 -4.13
CA GLU A 25 -0.87 24.64 -2.76
C GLU A 25 -2.15 23.93 -2.30
N VAL A 26 -2.43 23.98 -0.99
CA VAL A 26 -3.70 23.48 -0.46
C VAL A 26 -4.80 24.50 -0.79
N ILE A 27 -5.58 24.19 -1.81
CA ILE A 27 -6.68 25.02 -2.30
C ILE A 27 -8.03 24.60 -1.72
N SER A 28 -9.07 25.42 -1.92
CA SER A 28 -10.47 25.05 -1.65
C SER A 28 -11.26 25.10 -2.95
N GLU A 29 -11.70 23.93 -3.43
CA GLU A 29 -12.54 23.80 -4.63
C GLU A 29 -14.04 23.65 -4.30
N SER A 30 -14.36 23.36 -3.04
CA SER A 30 -15.75 23.21 -2.58
C SER A 30 -15.90 23.66 -1.12
N PRO A 31 -17.08 24.19 -0.73
CA PRO A 31 -17.30 24.71 0.61
C PRO A 31 -16.90 23.71 1.70
N CYS A 32 -16.21 24.19 2.72
CA CYS A 32 -15.75 23.41 3.87
C CYS A 32 -14.72 22.30 3.57
N THR A 33 -14.14 22.26 2.36
CA THR A 33 -13.11 21.28 1.97
C THR A 33 -11.83 21.95 1.50
N TRP A 34 -10.69 21.28 1.73
CA TRP A 34 -9.36 21.78 1.41
C TRP A 34 -8.49 20.66 0.87
N GLY A 35 -7.78 20.92 -0.22
CA GLY A 35 -6.95 19.97 -0.95
C GLY A 35 -7.51 19.65 -2.34
N ASN A 36 -6.71 18.90 -3.11
CA ASN A 36 -7.02 18.36 -4.43
C ASN A 36 -6.25 17.04 -4.62
N ASN A 37 -6.19 16.51 -5.84
CA ASN A 37 -5.47 15.26 -6.17
C ASN A 37 -3.95 15.44 -6.41
N MET A 38 -3.31 16.47 -5.87
CA MET A 38 -1.86 16.66 -6.00
C MET A 38 -1.06 15.57 -5.27
N LEU A 39 0.11 15.24 -5.82
CA LEU A 39 1.08 14.34 -5.15
C LEU A 39 2.09 15.11 -4.30
N PHE A 40 2.28 16.40 -4.60
CA PHE A 40 3.26 17.25 -3.96
C PHE A 40 2.60 18.56 -3.54
N GLY A 41 2.70 18.88 -2.25
CA GLY A 41 2.35 20.21 -1.76
C GLY A 41 3.51 21.16 -1.98
N VAL A 42 3.28 22.30 -2.61
CA VAL A 42 4.28 23.38 -2.74
C VAL A 42 4.06 24.47 -1.71
N GLY A 43 5.15 25.15 -1.36
CA GLY A 43 5.11 26.39 -0.58
C GLY A 43 5.58 27.58 -1.41
N GLU A 44 5.90 28.68 -0.71
CA GLU A 44 6.42 29.90 -1.32
C GLU A 44 7.63 29.62 -2.22
N GLY A 45 7.65 30.25 -3.40
CA GLY A 45 8.69 30.04 -4.41
C GLY A 45 8.59 28.70 -5.17
N GLY A 46 7.46 27.99 -5.08
CA GLY A 46 7.17 26.80 -5.90
C GLY A 46 7.96 25.55 -5.52
N ARG A 47 8.63 25.55 -4.35
CA ARG A 47 9.39 24.39 -3.87
C ARG A 47 8.46 23.36 -3.25
N ILE A 48 8.73 22.08 -3.49
CA ILE A 48 8.03 20.97 -2.82
C ILE A 48 8.27 21.09 -1.32
N LYS A 49 7.20 21.29 -0.57
CA LYS A 49 7.19 21.38 0.90
C LYS A 49 6.91 20.01 1.52
N PHE A 50 6.04 19.21 0.91
CA PHE A 50 5.73 17.87 1.37
C PHE A 50 5.23 16.97 0.23
N ARG A 51 5.29 15.66 0.46
CA ARG A 51 4.66 14.63 -0.38
C ARG A 51 3.38 14.16 0.28
N THR A 52 2.34 13.86 -0.50
CA THR A 52 1.08 13.35 0.06
C THR A 52 1.18 11.86 0.38
N ALA A 53 0.27 11.33 1.18
CA ALA A 53 0.16 9.89 1.37
C ALA A 53 -0.05 9.12 0.06
N THR A 54 -0.70 9.76 -0.91
CA THR A 54 -0.90 9.21 -2.25
C THR A 54 0.42 9.02 -2.99
N TYR A 55 1.38 9.94 -2.86
CA TYR A 55 2.72 9.80 -3.46
C TYR A 55 3.42 8.54 -2.95
N TYR A 56 3.47 8.33 -1.64
CA TYR A 56 4.12 7.15 -1.07
C TYR A 56 3.37 5.86 -1.37
N GLY A 57 2.03 5.91 -1.38
CA GLY A 57 1.22 4.78 -1.82
C GLY A 57 1.52 4.40 -3.27
N ALA A 58 1.61 5.38 -4.18
CA ALA A 58 1.98 5.14 -5.57
C ALA A 58 3.37 4.51 -5.69
N ARG A 59 4.35 5.10 -4.98
CA ARG A 59 5.72 4.60 -4.93
C ARG A 59 5.79 3.15 -4.46
N LEU A 60 5.09 2.80 -3.37
CA LEU A 60 5.01 1.42 -2.89
C LEU A 60 4.44 0.47 -3.95
N LEU A 61 3.39 0.88 -4.66
CA LEU A 61 2.78 0.03 -5.69
C LEU A 61 3.74 -0.20 -6.87
N THR A 62 4.39 0.84 -7.36
CA THR A 62 5.18 0.80 -8.60
C THR A 62 6.62 0.35 -8.39
N GLU A 63 7.25 0.75 -7.28
CA GLU A 63 8.68 0.48 -7.02
C GLU A 63 8.88 -0.80 -6.20
N GLU A 64 7.97 -1.14 -5.30
CA GLU A 64 8.20 -2.24 -4.35
C GLU A 64 7.27 -3.45 -4.60
N TRP A 65 5.96 -3.22 -4.73
CA TRP A 65 4.99 -4.29 -4.90
C TRP A 65 5.12 -4.91 -6.29
N ALA A 66 4.94 -4.12 -7.34
CA ALA A 66 5.11 -4.57 -8.72
C ALA A 66 6.59 -4.68 -9.13
N ARG A 67 7.42 -3.73 -8.65
CA ARG A 67 8.73 -3.35 -9.19
C ARG A 67 8.65 -2.87 -10.65
N PRO A 68 9.52 -1.93 -11.08
CA PRO A 68 9.57 -1.50 -12.47
C PRO A 68 10.02 -2.67 -13.37
N SER A 69 9.21 -3.00 -14.37
CA SER A 69 9.51 -4.03 -15.36
C SER A 69 8.61 -3.87 -16.59
N ASP A 70 9.12 -4.23 -17.76
CA ASP A 70 8.33 -4.32 -19.00
C ASP A 70 7.67 -5.70 -19.18
N ALA A 71 7.98 -6.66 -18.31
CA ALA A 71 7.40 -7.99 -18.34
C ALA A 71 6.03 -8.04 -17.67
N ARG A 72 5.19 -8.98 -18.11
CA ARG A 72 3.86 -9.19 -17.51
C ARG A 72 4.01 -9.67 -16.07
N LEU A 73 3.24 -9.06 -15.17
CA LEU A 73 3.05 -9.54 -13.81
C LEU A 73 1.97 -10.62 -13.83
N GLU A 74 2.19 -11.72 -13.10
CA GLU A 74 1.14 -12.71 -12.90
C GLU A 74 0.39 -12.39 -11.61
N VAL A 75 -0.92 -12.19 -11.72
CA VAL A 75 -1.79 -11.86 -10.58
C VAL A 75 -2.42 -13.13 -10.05
N PHE A 76 -2.27 -13.37 -8.75
CA PHE A 76 -2.89 -14.51 -8.08
C PHE A 76 -3.99 -14.04 -7.12
N PRO A 77 -5.11 -14.77 -7.01
CA PRO A 77 -6.18 -14.41 -6.09
C PRO A 77 -5.71 -14.57 -4.65
N ALA A 78 -5.93 -13.54 -3.83
CA ALA A 78 -5.71 -13.56 -2.40
C ALA A 78 -7.00 -13.16 -1.67
N ALA A 79 -7.19 -13.70 -0.47
CA ALA A 79 -8.35 -13.44 0.37
C ALA A 79 -7.92 -13.28 1.83
N SER A 80 -8.73 -12.56 2.59
CA SER A 80 -8.61 -12.42 4.04
C SER A 80 -9.90 -12.89 4.71
N ASP A 81 -9.77 -13.51 5.86
CA ASP A 81 -10.85 -13.87 6.78
C ASP A 81 -11.19 -12.75 7.78
N ILE A 82 -10.52 -11.59 7.69
CA ILE A 82 -10.73 -10.45 8.56
C ILE A 82 -11.78 -9.51 7.95
N LEU A 83 -13.01 -9.65 8.44
CA LEU A 83 -14.20 -8.95 7.94
C LEU A 83 -14.78 -7.98 8.99
N ASP A 84 -15.53 -6.98 8.53
CA ASP A 84 -16.40 -6.18 9.38
C ASP A 84 -17.72 -6.89 9.71
N ARG A 85 -18.60 -6.21 10.45
CA ARG A 85 -19.90 -6.78 10.86
C ARG A 85 -20.86 -7.00 9.69
N GLN A 86 -20.62 -6.37 8.55
CA GLN A 86 -21.37 -6.49 7.31
C GLN A 86 -20.74 -7.51 6.35
N GLY A 87 -19.68 -8.21 6.78
CA GLY A 87 -18.97 -9.19 5.98
C GLY A 87 -18.06 -8.58 4.92
N GLN A 88 -17.80 -7.27 4.96
CA GLN A 88 -16.85 -6.63 4.05
C GLN A 88 -15.42 -6.80 4.56
N PRO A 89 -14.41 -6.98 3.69
CA PRO A 89 -13.04 -7.18 4.14
C PRO A 89 -12.49 -5.91 4.79
N LEU A 90 -12.05 -6.00 6.04
CA LEU A 90 -11.26 -4.96 6.74
C LEU A 90 -9.79 -5.04 6.38
N VAL A 91 -9.29 -6.26 6.13
CA VAL A 91 -7.97 -6.48 5.53
C VAL A 91 -8.17 -7.00 4.12
N THR A 92 -7.49 -6.38 3.16
CA THR A 92 -7.41 -6.88 1.78
C THR A 92 -5.98 -7.26 1.45
N ALA A 93 -5.83 -8.23 0.56
CA ALA A 93 -4.55 -8.75 0.11
C ALA A 93 -4.53 -8.86 -1.41
N TYR A 94 -3.40 -8.51 -2.01
CA TYR A 94 -3.17 -8.62 -3.44
C TYR A 94 -1.79 -9.20 -3.68
N SER A 95 -1.71 -10.27 -4.47
CA SER A 95 -0.46 -11.00 -4.70
C SER A 95 -0.06 -10.99 -6.16
N LEU A 96 1.23 -10.76 -6.38
CA LEU A 96 1.89 -10.87 -7.66
C LEU A 96 2.95 -11.96 -7.61
N ARG A 97 3.10 -12.72 -8.69
CA ARG A 97 4.33 -13.41 -9.02
C ARG A 97 5.08 -12.51 -10.01
N ARG A 98 6.22 -11.98 -9.57
CA ARG A 98 7.05 -11.10 -10.39
C ARG A 98 7.83 -11.93 -11.44
N PRO A 99 8.36 -11.30 -12.51
CA PRO A 99 9.08 -12.00 -13.58
C PRO A 99 10.33 -12.76 -13.12
N ASP A 100 10.89 -12.36 -11.98
CA ASP A 100 11.98 -13.05 -11.29
C ASP A 100 11.53 -14.34 -10.58
N GLY A 101 10.24 -14.67 -10.60
CA GLY A 101 9.67 -15.81 -9.90
C GLY A 101 9.54 -15.60 -8.40
N HIS A 102 9.62 -14.37 -7.90
CA HIS A 102 9.43 -14.06 -6.48
C HIS A 102 8.02 -13.57 -6.21
N TRP A 103 7.43 -14.00 -5.09
CA TRP A 103 6.15 -13.47 -4.62
C TRP A 103 6.32 -12.04 -4.10
N SER A 104 5.28 -11.24 -4.33
CA SER A 104 5.14 -9.90 -3.78
C SER A 104 3.70 -9.67 -3.36
N LEU A 105 3.50 -9.33 -2.09
CA LEU A 105 2.17 -9.16 -1.52
C LEU A 105 1.98 -7.72 -1.07
N LEU A 106 0.83 -7.17 -1.40
CA LEU A 106 0.30 -5.94 -0.84
C LEU A 106 -0.81 -6.31 0.15
N LEU A 107 -0.64 -5.90 1.39
CA LEU A 107 -1.60 -6.08 2.48
C LEU A 107 -2.09 -4.70 2.91
N ILE A 108 -3.41 -4.52 2.98
CA ILE A 108 -4.04 -3.24 3.32
C ILE A 108 -4.93 -3.45 4.53
N ASN A 109 -4.64 -2.76 5.63
CA ASN A 109 -5.56 -2.67 6.76
C ASN A 109 -6.40 -1.40 6.63
N LYS A 110 -7.70 -1.58 6.43
CA LYS A 110 -8.71 -0.51 6.31
C LYS A 110 -9.38 -0.19 7.65
N ASP A 111 -9.03 -0.88 8.73
CA ASP A 111 -9.51 -0.55 10.07
C ASP A 111 -8.81 0.73 10.59
N PRO A 112 -9.56 1.77 10.97
CA PRO A 112 -8.99 3.02 11.51
C PRO A 112 -8.37 2.87 12.90
N LEU A 113 -8.75 1.83 13.66
CA LEU A 113 -8.51 1.73 15.10
C LEU A 113 -7.70 0.49 15.47
N LYS A 114 -7.90 -0.63 14.78
CA LYS A 114 -7.34 -1.92 15.18
C LYS A 114 -6.10 -2.31 14.37
N SER A 115 -5.09 -2.81 15.07
CA SER A 115 -3.98 -3.56 14.45
C SER A 115 -4.36 -5.02 14.29
N TRP A 116 -3.90 -5.65 13.22
CA TRP A 116 -4.09 -7.09 12.98
C TRP A 116 -2.74 -7.79 12.84
N ASP A 117 -2.55 -8.89 13.56
CA ASP A 117 -1.44 -9.80 13.32
C ASP A 117 -1.94 -10.91 12.38
N VAL A 118 -1.41 -10.96 11.16
CA VAL A 118 -1.89 -11.87 10.12
C VAL A 118 -0.85 -12.93 9.79
N ASP A 119 -1.29 -14.17 9.59
CA ASP A 119 -0.43 -15.25 9.06
C ASP A 119 -0.66 -15.37 7.55
N VAL A 120 0.40 -15.17 6.78
CA VAL A 120 0.32 -15.23 5.31
C VAL A 120 0.63 -16.64 4.84
N LYS A 121 -0.31 -17.23 4.09
CA LYS A 121 -0.17 -18.57 3.52
C LYS A 121 -0.34 -18.54 2.01
N ILE A 122 0.48 -19.31 1.31
CA ILE A 122 0.37 -19.57 -0.12
C ILE A 122 -0.24 -20.96 -0.26
N LEU A 123 -1.46 -21.02 -0.80
CA LEU A 123 -2.21 -22.25 -1.00
C LEU A 123 -2.05 -22.75 -2.43
N ASP A 124 -1.62 -23.99 -2.59
CA ASP A 124 -1.76 -24.71 -3.85
C ASP A 124 -3.18 -25.31 -3.91
N ARG A 125 -3.99 -24.86 -4.87
CA ARG A 125 -5.38 -25.32 -5.02
C ARG A 125 -5.50 -26.72 -5.63
N GLN A 126 -4.47 -27.22 -6.31
CA GLN A 126 -4.48 -28.55 -6.89
C GLN A 126 -4.19 -29.62 -5.84
N THR A 127 -3.21 -29.38 -4.97
CA THR A 127 -2.83 -30.34 -3.92
C THR A 127 -3.54 -30.09 -2.59
N GLY A 128 -3.99 -28.86 -2.34
CA GLY A 128 -4.50 -28.43 -1.03
C GLY A 128 -3.41 -28.07 -0.03
N ASP A 129 -2.13 -28.16 -0.42
CA ASP A 129 -1.01 -27.86 0.44
C ASP A 129 -0.86 -26.36 0.67
N SER A 130 -0.46 -25.99 1.88
CA SER A 130 -0.15 -24.61 2.22
C SER A 130 1.33 -24.44 2.56
N SER A 131 1.92 -23.37 2.05
CA SER A 131 3.30 -22.98 2.33
C SER A 131 3.34 -21.53 2.82
N ARG A 132 4.52 -21.10 3.25
CA ARG A 132 4.80 -19.72 3.67
C ARG A 132 5.65 -19.02 2.63
N LEU A 133 5.66 -17.69 2.68
CA LEU A 133 6.62 -16.88 1.93
C LEU A 133 8.06 -17.30 2.25
N ARG A 134 8.91 -17.37 1.22
CA ARG A 134 10.33 -17.62 1.41
C ARG A 134 10.98 -16.40 2.05
N LEU A 135 11.85 -16.68 3.02
CA LEU A 135 12.70 -15.69 3.67
C LEU A 135 14.15 -15.87 3.19
N PRO A 136 14.94 -14.79 3.06
CA PRO A 136 14.62 -13.42 3.48
C PRO A 136 13.62 -12.71 2.57
N ALA A 137 12.92 -11.73 3.11
CA ALA A 137 11.93 -10.93 2.38
C ALA A 137 12.08 -9.44 2.72
N ASP A 138 11.89 -8.57 1.71
CA ASP A 138 11.69 -7.15 1.96
C ASP A 138 10.34 -6.92 2.62
N PHE A 139 10.33 -6.05 3.62
CA PHE A 139 9.15 -5.66 4.37
C PHE A 139 9.05 -4.13 4.38
N TYR A 140 8.03 -3.60 3.72
CA TYR A 140 7.72 -2.17 3.74
C TYR A 140 6.43 -1.92 4.50
N GLN A 141 6.41 -0.88 5.33
CA GLN A 141 5.21 -0.50 6.07
C GLN A 141 4.99 1.02 6.04
N TYR A 142 3.76 1.41 5.72
CA TYR A 142 3.34 2.79 5.65
C TYR A 142 2.01 2.98 6.37
N SER A 143 2.02 3.84 7.39
CA SER A 143 0.91 4.05 8.31
C SER A 143 0.97 5.44 8.94
N ARG A 144 0.14 5.70 9.96
CA ARG A 144 0.20 6.92 10.79
C ARG A 144 1.57 7.19 11.44
N ALA A 145 2.42 6.16 11.57
CA ALA A 145 3.79 6.32 12.04
C ALA A 145 4.66 7.11 11.05
N GLN A 146 4.43 6.95 9.75
CA GLN A 146 5.15 7.65 8.68
C GLN A 146 4.42 8.92 8.23
N TYR A 147 3.09 8.92 8.26
CA TYR A 147 2.29 10.02 7.72
C TYR A 147 1.04 10.33 8.52
N ALA A 148 0.89 11.60 8.93
CA ALA A 148 -0.30 12.08 9.61
C ALA A 148 -0.65 13.47 9.10
N TRP A 149 -1.83 13.62 8.49
CA TRP A 149 -2.31 14.90 7.99
C TRP A 149 -2.83 15.78 9.14
N GLN A 150 -2.38 17.05 9.18
CA GLN A 150 -2.94 18.11 10.02
C GLN A 150 -3.92 18.94 9.17
N PRO A 151 -5.24 18.86 9.44
CA PRO A 151 -6.19 19.73 8.78
C PRO A 151 -6.09 21.15 9.34
N GLU A 152 -5.71 22.11 8.49
CA GLU A 152 -5.57 23.52 8.87
C GLU A 152 -5.94 24.47 7.71
N ARG A 153 -7.07 24.21 7.04
CA ARG A 153 -7.54 25.01 5.88
C ARG A 153 -6.46 25.13 4.80
N GLU A 154 -6.20 26.34 4.27
CA GLU A 154 -5.12 26.58 3.29
C GLU A 154 -3.72 26.22 3.82
N ARG A 155 -3.56 26.08 5.14
CA ARG A 155 -2.30 25.71 5.78
C ARG A 155 -2.18 24.22 6.07
N GLY A 156 -3.14 23.40 5.63
CA GLY A 156 -3.11 21.96 5.82
C GLY A 156 -1.78 21.36 5.39
N HIS A 157 -1.20 20.51 6.25
CA HIS A 157 0.12 19.93 6.00
C HIS A 157 0.28 18.62 6.76
N PRO A 158 1.18 17.73 6.35
CA PRO A 158 1.51 16.57 7.17
C PRO A 158 2.32 16.97 8.42
N LEU A 159 1.94 16.48 9.60
CA LEU A 159 2.80 16.49 10.78
C LEU A 159 3.99 15.54 10.63
N ARG A 160 3.83 14.51 9.80
CA ARG A 160 4.86 13.54 9.44
C ARG A 160 4.79 13.30 7.95
N ASP A 161 5.93 13.43 7.30
CA ASP A 161 6.12 13.16 5.87
C ASP A 161 7.39 12.32 5.73
N LEU A 162 7.28 11.05 6.12
CA LEU A 162 8.38 10.08 6.06
C LEU A 162 8.10 9.05 4.98
N ALA A 163 9.17 8.57 4.35
CA ALA A 163 9.09 7.41 3.47
C ALA A 163 8.58 6.17 4.23
N PRO A 164 7.98 5.20 3.52
CA PRO A 164 7.65 3.89 4.09
C PRO A 164 8.84 3.30 4.84
N ALA A 165 8.59 2.78 6.04
CA ALA A 165 9.61 2.09 6.80
C ALA A 165 9.98 0.80 6.06
N HIS A 166 11.27 0.52 5.95
CA HIS A 166 11.80 -0.67 5.28
C HIS A 166 12.65 -1.49 6.25
N THR A 167 12.40 -2.79 6.28
CA THR A 167 13.24 -3.77 6.95
C THR A 167 13.36 -5.02 6.08
N VAL A 168 14.31 -5.88 6.41
CA VAL A 168 14.44 -7.20 5.80
C VAL A 168 14.11 -8.24 6.86
N LEU A 169 13.12 -9.09 6.58
CA LEU A 169 12.80 -10.22 7.43
C LEU A 169 13.89 -11.28 7.25
N PRO A 170 14.62 -11.67 8.33
CA PRO A 170 15.69 -12.65 8.22
C PRO A 170 15.14 -14.08 8.05
N PRO A 171 15.96 -15.03 7.58
CA PRO A 171 15.60 -16.45 7.60
C PRO A 171 15.15 -16.90 9.00
N GLY A 172 14.07 -17.69 9.06
CA GLY A 172 13.53 -18.20 10.32
C GLY A 172 12.73 -17.19 11.16
N ALA A 173 12.51 -15.97 10.67
CA ALA A 173 11.61 -15.02 11.33
C ALA A 173 10.18 -15.58 11.43
N ALA A 174 9.45 -15.14 12.45
CA ALA A 174 8.02 -15.42 12.56
C ALA A 174 7.28 -14.92 11.30
N SER A 175 6.32 -15.69 10.80
CA SER A 175 5.54 -15.35 9.59
C SER A 175 4.42 -14.35 9.86
N ASN A 176 4.18 -14.01 11.13
CA ASN A 176 3.12 -13.11 11.54
C ASN A 176 3.47 -11.69 11.11
N VAL A 177 2.64 -11.12 10.24
CA VAL A 177 2.76 -9.75 9.76
C VAL A 177 1.82 -8.87 10.57
N ARG A 178 2.39 -7.91 11.30
CA ARG A 178 1.59 -6.91 12.00
C ARG A 178 1.19 -5.79 11.06
N LEU A 179 -0.12 -5.55 10.94
CA LEU A 179 -0.72 -4.49 10.14
C LEU A 179 -1.30 -3.40 11.06
N PRO A 180 -0.65 -2.23 11.21
CA PRO A 180 -1.19 -1.10 11.97
C PRO A 180 -2.53 -0.59 11.41
N PRO A 181 -3.30 0.19 12.18
CA PRO A 181 -4.52 0.81 11.67
C PRO A 181 -4.22 1.72 10.48
N TYR A 182 -5.08 1.72 9.46
CA TYR A 182 -4.86 2.42 8.19
C TYR A 182 -3.43 2.31 7.67
N SER A 183 -3.04 1.09 7.27
CA SER A 183 -1.70 0.82 6.78
C SER A 183 -1.68 0.11 5.43
N LEU A 184 -0.60 0.38 4.70
CA LEU A 184 -0.14 -0.43 3.58
C LEU A 184 1.11 -1.18 4.04
N THR A 185 1.15 -2.48 3.79
CA THR A 185 2.32 -3.31 4.04
C THR A 185 2.66 -4.10 2.78
N ILE A 186 3.93 -4.11 2.39
CA ILE A 186 4.44 -4.95 1.31
C ILE A 186 5.36 -6.00 1.91
N VAL A 187 5.16 -7.25 1.50
CA VAL A 187 6.07 -8.36 1.81
C VAL A 187 6.47 -9.03 0.51
N SER A 188 7.77 -9.01 0.21
CA SER A 188 8.30 -9.41 -1.09
C SER A 188 9.51 -10.31 -0.92
N GLU A 189 9.49 -11.50 -1.51
CA GLU A 189 10.64 -12.41 -1.46
C GLU A 189 11.86 -11.78 -2.14
N LYS A 190 13.04 -12.15 -1.66
CA LYS A 190 14.35 -11.85 -2.27
C LYS A 190 14.90 -13.03 -3.06
#